data_AF-A0A956QTJ9-F1
#
_entry.id   AF-A0A956QTJ9-F1
#
_cell.length_a   1.000
_cell.length_b   1.000
_cell.length_c   1.000
_cell.angle_alpha   90.00
_cell.angle_beta   90.00
_cell.angle_gamma   90.00
#
_symmetry.space_group_name_H-M   'P 1'
#
loop_
_entity.id
_entity.type
_entity.pdbx_description
1 polymer ?
#
loop_
_entity_poly.entity_id
_entity_poly.type
_entity_poly.pdbx_seq_one_letter_code
_entity_poly.pdbx_strand_id
1 'polypeptide(L)'
;MYTLYDKGERRLRQARRNSTLVTARHLFPALLVITSSIFFNATDTQAEPASEPVVQTPVKEASEHKEVLDPEQYAGQVKAGYAAARQIPEIVEKLFCYCGCDLTDCHGSLLDCFTSDHGVDCHVCQEEAIIALRLHQKGKSLAYIQKKIDKKYEKEYPFEIESNTLKKYKAERLWGSKKTSESAKTAIRKHRDKKAGCCGSNSEKDPAAEPVKEPADNS
;
A
#
# COMPACT_ATOMS: atom_id res chain seq x y z
N MET A 1 -48.34 -10.15 -0.40
CA MET A 1 -47.37 -10.49 -1.47
C MET A 1 -45.97 -10.28 -0.91
N TYR A 2 -45.23 -11.36 -0.59
CA TYR A 2 -43.76 -11.47 -0.39
C TYR A 2 -43.42 -12.50 0.70
N THR A 3 -43.61 -13.81 0.48
CA THR A 3 -42.97 -14.85 1.32
C THR A 3 -42.93 -16.23 0.64
N LEU A 4 -42.35 -16.42 -0.56
CA LEU A 4 -42.18 -17.79 -1.12
C LEU A 4 -41.00 -17.92 -2.12
N TYR A 5 -39.80 -17.44 -1.81
CA TYR A 5 -38.66 -17.62 -2.73
C TYR A 5 -37.28 -17.78 -2.09
N ASP A 6 -37.14 -18.58 -1.02
CA ASP A 6 -35.79 -18.87 -0.47
C ASP A 6 -35.64 -20.24 0.23
N LYS A 7 -36.15 -21.32 -0.38
CA LYS A 7 -36.03 -22.68 0.20
C LYS A 7 -35.63 -23.79 -0.79
N GLY A 8 -35.13 -23.43 -1.97
CA GLY A 8 -34.86 -24.38 -3.07
C GLY A 8 -33.41 -24.86 -3.24
N GLU A 9 -32.40 -24.07 -2.91
CA GLU A 9 -31.04 -24.34 -3.45
C GLU A 9 -30.07 -25.03 -2.49
N ARG A 10 -30.44 -25.25 -1.23
CA ARG A 10 -29.57 -25.91 -0.22
C ARG A 10 -29.58 -27.44 -0.26
N ARG A 11 -30.27 -28.09 -1.20
CA ARG A 11 -30.43 -29.56 -1.24
C ARG A 11 -29.64 -30.31 -2.33
N LEU A 12 -28.85 -29.64 -3.18
CA LEU A 12 -28.20 -30.28 -4.34
C LEU A 12 -26.67 -30.46 -4.25
N ARG A 13 -26.01 -30.17 -3.12
CA ARG A 13 -24.56 -30.40 -2.95
C ARG A 13 -24.16 -31.54 -2.01
N GLN A 14 -25.10 -32.16 -1.30
CA GLN A 14 -24.81 -33.19 -0.28
C GLN A 14 -24.80 -34.64 -0.82
N ALA A 15 -25.11 -34.90 -2.10
CA ALA A 15 -25.31 -36.26 -2.61
C ALA A 15 -24.58 -36.54 -3.92
N ARG A 16 -23.24 -36.63 -3.87
CA ARG A 16 -22.34 -37.29 -4.85
C ARG A 16 -20.92 -37.15 -4.28
N ARG A 17 -20.10 -38.14 -3.98
CA ARG A 17 -20.11 -39.60 -4.14
C ARG A 17 -19.08 -40.12 -3.14
N ASN A 18 -19.44 -41.19 -2.45
CA ASN A 18 -18.53 -42.03 -1.68
C ASN A 18 -18.16 -43.25 -2.55
N SER A 19 -17.02 -43.87 -2.24
CA SER A 19 -16.59 -45.24 -2.60
C SER A 19 -15.53 -45.36 -3.70
N THR A 20 -14.28 -45.60 -3.28
CA THR A 20 -13.54 -46.82 -3.62
C THR A 20 -12.57 -47.17 -2.48
N LEU A 21 -12.75 -48.39 -1.98
CA LEU A 21 -11.92 -49.13 -1.02
C LEU A 21 -10.69 -49.69 -1.75
N VAL A 22 -9.47 -49.46 -1.25
CA VAL A 22 -8.38 -50.44 -1.35
C VAL A 22 -7.59 -50.41 -0.04
N THR A 23 -7.56 -51.58 0.58
CA THR A 23 -6.90 -51.98 1.81
C THR A 23 -5.37 -52.06 1.64
N ALA A 24 -4.60 -51.57 2.60
CA ALA A 24 -3.29 -52.16 2.91
C ALA A 24 -2.89 -51.82 4.35
N ARG A 25 -2.87 -52.87 5.14
CA ARG A 25 -2.64 -52.92 6.58
C ARG A 25 -1.19 -53.34 6.77
N HIS A 26 -0.30 -52.42 7.14
CA HIS A 26 1.04 -52.78 7.58
C HIS A 26 1.38 -52.08 8.89
N LEU A 27 1.21 -52.85 9.97
CA LEU A 27 1.88 -52.66 11.24
C LEU A 27 3.37 -52.93 11.01
N PHE A 28 4.25 -51.96 11.27
CA PHE A 28 5.66 -52.24 11.51
C PHE A 28 6.11 -51.52 12.79
N PRO A 29 6.79 -52.25 13.69
CA PRO A 29 6.95 -51.92 15.10
C PRO A 29 8.03 -50.87 15.36
N ALA A 30 7.96 -50.31 16.56
CA ALA A 30 9.00 -49.53 17.20
C ALA A 30 10.33 -50.30 17.36
N LEU A 31 11.40 -49.50 17.48
CA LEU A 31 12.72 -49.80 18.04
C LEU A 31 13.80 -50.35 17.09
N LEU A 32 14.76 -49.49 16.71
CA LEU A 32 16.19 -49.79 16.88
C LEU A 32 17.04 -48.53 16.79
N VAL A 33 17.66 -48.21 17.93
CA VAL A 33 18.80 -47.31 18.08
C VAL A 33 19.97 -47.88 17.28
N ILE A 34 20.51 -47.10 16.34
CA ILE A 34 21.87 -47.32 15.82
C ILE A 34 22.59 -45.98 15.87
N THR A 35 23.38 -45.81 16.92
CA THR A 35 24.42 -44.80 17.04
C THR A 35 25.53 -45.13 16.04
N SER A 36 25.56 -44.43 14.91
CA SER A 36 26.72 -44.47 14.00
C SER A 36 27.58 -43.24 14.24
N SER A 37 28.63 -43.45 15.04
CA SER A 37 29.75 -42.55 15.18
C SER A 37 30.48 -42.43 13.83
N ILE A 38 30.16 -41.40 13.05
CA ILE A 38 31.04 -40.98 11.96
C ILE A 38 32.07 -40.05 12.59
N PHE A 39 33.28 -40.59 12.78
CA PHE A 39 34.49 -39.83 13.01
C PHE A 39 34.75 -38.95 11.79
N PHE A 40 34.35 -37.68 11.85
CA PHE A 40 34.82 -36.67 10.92
C PHE A 40 36.04 -35.99 11.53
N ASN A 41 37.22 -36.39 11.05
CA ASN A 41 38.47 -35.70 11.30
C ASN A 41 38.38 -34.28 10.73
N ALA A 42 38.56 -33.27 11.57
CA ALA A 42 38.88 -31.92 11.15
C ALA A 42 40.01 -31.40 12.03
N THR A 43 41.24 -31.80 11.68
CA THR A 43 42.41 -30.95 11.83
C THR A 43 42.19 -29.71 10.97
N ASP A 44 41.94 -28.55 11.57
CA ASP A 44 42.94 -27.50 11.69
C ASP A 44 42.35 -26.35 12.51
N THR A 45 43.01 -26.02 13.62
CA THR A 45 42.75 -24.78 14.36
C THR A 45 43.49 -23.67 13.62
N GLN A 46 42.78 -22.93 12.79
CA GLN A 46 43.11 -21.53 12.55
C GLN A 46 42.05 -20.67 13.23
N ALA A 47 42.54 -19.90 14.20
CA ALA A 47 41.81 -18.86 14.88
C ALA A 47 41.27 -17.85 13.87
N GLU A 48 39.95 -17.78 13.77
CA GLU A 48 39.24 -16.65 13.14
C GLU A 48 39.36 -15.43 14.06
N PRO A 49 39.87 -14.29 13.56
CA PRO A 49 39.89 -13.06 14.34
C PRO A 49 38.47 -12.56 14.55
N ALA A 50 38.16 -12.22 15.80
CA ALA A 50 36.95 -11.53 16.19
C ALA A 50 36.74 -10.30 15.30
N SER A 51 35.77 -10.37 14.38
CA SER A 51 35.24 -9.18 13.74
C SER A 51 34.23 -8.56 14.69
N GLU A 52 34.58 -7.35 15.10
CA GLU A 52 33.87 -6.48 16.02
C GLU A 52 32.43 -6.21 15.55
N PRO A 53 31.49 -5.91 16.48
CA PRO A 53 30.13 -5.59 16.11
C PRO A 53 30.11 -4.33 15.23
N VAL A 54 29.68 -4.48 13.98
CA VAL A 54 29.41 -3.36 13.09
C VAL A 54 28.24 -2.55 13.67
N VAL A 55 28.60 -1.51 14.42
CA VAL A 55 27.73 -0.41 14.80
C VAL A 55 27.27 0.25 13.51
N GLN A 56 26.05 -0.04 13.09
CA GLN A 56 25.40 0.71 12.03
C GLN A 56 25.03 2.09 12.59
N THR A 57 25.90 3.06 12.37
CA THR A 57 25.57 4.47 12.56
C THR A 57 24.45 4.84 11.57
N PRO A 58 23.37 5.51 12.00
CA PRO A 58 22.34 5.96 11.08
C PRO A 58 22.92 7.09 10.23
N VAL A 59 23.21 6.80 8.97
CA VAL A 59 23.57 7.83 8.00
C VAL A 59 22.29 8.58 7.69
N LYS A 60 22.19 9.80 8.22
CA LYS A 60 21.19 10.80 7.83
C LYS A 60 21.54 11.27 6.41
N GLU A 61 21.23 10.45 5.42
CA GLU A 61 21.24 10.87 4.02
C GLU A 61 20.08 11.88 3.88
N ALA A 62 20.40 13.13 3.56
CA ALA A 62 19.40 14.17 3.38
C ALA A 62 18.51 13.76 2.19
N SER A 63 17.30 13.29 2.48
CA SER A 63 16.36 12.82 1.46
C SER A 63 15.93 13.99 0.59
N GLU A 64 16.06 13.86 -0.73
CA GLU A 64 15.50 14.78 -1.73
C GLU A 64 13.96 14.92 -1.64
N HIS A 65 13.32 14.05 -0.85
CA HIS A 65 11.89 13.97 -0.64
C HIS A 65 11.36 15.04 0.34
N LYS A 66 10.07 15.35 0.20
CA LYS A 66 9.34 16.20 1.16
C LYS A 66 9.39 15.58 2.57
N GLU A 67 9.57 16.44 3.57
CA GLU A 67 9.68 16.02 4.96
C GLU A 67 8.31 15.61 5.53
N VAL A 68 8.23 14.39 6.05
CA VAL A 68 7.05 13.85 6.74
C VAL A 68 6.92 14.47 8.14
N LEU A 69 5.70 14.87 8.54
CA LEU A 69 5.41 15.40 9.88
C LEU A 69 5.80 14.41 10.99
N ASP A 70 6.02 14.91 12.21
CA ASP A 70 6.57 14.11 13.31
C ASP A 70 5.61 13.05 13.86
N PRO A 71 5.87 11.73 13.68
CA PRO A 71 5.01 10.66 14.17
C PRO A 71 4.81 10.72 15.69
N GLU A 72 5.76 11.28 16.43
CA GLU A 72 5.67 11.43 17.89
C GLU A 72 4.57 12.41 18.32
N GLN A 73 4.04 13.22 17.40
CA GLN A 73 2.88 14.08 17.63
C GLN A 73 1.56 13.30 17.64
N TYR A 74 1.56 12.03 17.23
CA TYR A 74 0.36 11.21 17.06
C TYR A 74 0.41 9.93 17.89
N ALA A 75 -0.72 9.21 17.94
CA ALA A 75 -0.83 7.92 18.62
C ALA A 75 -1.49 6.86 17.72
N GLY A 76 -1.40 5.59 18.13
CA GLY A 76 -2.09 4.48 17.46
C GLY A 76 -1.74 4.32 15.98
N GLN A 77 -2.75 4.08 15.15
CA GLN A 77 -2.59 3.85 13.71
C GLN A 77 -2.08 5.10 12.97
N VAL A 78 -2.44 6.30 13.44
CA VAL A 78 -1.94 7.56 12.89
C VAL A 78 -0.42 7.60 13.03
N LYS A 79 0.10 7.40 14.25
CA LYS A 79 1.55 7.31 14.49
C LYS A 79 2.21 6.26 13.60
N ALA A 80 1.60 5.08 13.47
CA ALA A 80 2.12 4.03 12.61
C ALA A 80 2.18 4.42 11.12
N GLY A 81 1.18 5.15 10.62
CA GLY A 81 1.15 5.68 9.25
C GLY A 81 2.28 6.69 8.99
N TYR A 82 2.38 7.72 9.83
CA TYR A 82 3.45 8.73 9.71
C TYR A 82 4.84 8.10 9.87
N ALA A 83 5.03 7.19 10.83
CA ALA A 83 6.29 6.48 11.02
C ALA A 83 6.64 5.59 9.82
N ALA A 84 5.64 5.00 9.16
CA ALA A 84 5.86 4.21 7.96
C ALA A 84 6.30 5.09 6.77
N ALA A 85 5.61 6.21 6.55
CA ALA A 85 5.97 7.15 5.50
C ALA A 85 7.37 7.74 5.70
N ARG A 86 7.73 8.07 6.95
CA ARG A 86 9.07 8.60 7.30
C ARG A 86 10.21 7.60 7.09
N GLN A 87 9.94 6.30 7.26
CA GLN A 87 10.98 5.26 7.12
C GLN A 87 11.36 4.95 5.67
N ILE A 88 10.42 5.11 4.74
CA ILE A 88 10.59 4.77 3.31
C ILE A 88 10.02 5.86 2.38
N PRO A 89 10.38 7.15 2.57
CA PRO A 89 9.79 8.26 1.84
C PRO A 89 9.93 8.10 0.31
N GLU A 90 11.04 7.51 -0.14
CA GLU A 90 11.33 7.23 -1.55
C GLU A 90 10.39 6.20 -2.18
N ILE A 91 9.86 5.27 -1.38
CA ILE A 91 8.84 4.31 -1.82
C ILE A 91 7.47 4.98 -1.78
N VAL A 92 7.13 5.65 -0.67
CA VAL A 92 5.80 6.26 -0.46
C VAL A 92 5.52 7.36 -1.48
N GLU A 93 6.52 8.13 -1.91
CA GLU A 93 6.38 9.13 -2.98
C GLU A 93 6.04 8.51 -4.34
N LYS A 94 6.38 7.24 -4.57
CA LYS A 94 6.09 6.51 -5.83
C LYS A 94 4.79 5.73 -5.77
N LEU A 95 3.97 5.93 -4.74
CA LEU A 95 2.66 5.33 -4.58
C LEU A 95 1.57 6.39 -4.78
N PHE A 96 0.44 5.95 -5.35
CA PHE A 96 -0.78 6.74 -5.40
C PHE A 96 -1.65 6.43 -4.19
N CYS A 97 -2.31 7.45 -3.65
CA CYS A 97 -3.27 7.27 -2.56
C CYS A 97 -4.68 7.14 -3.10
N TYR A 98 -5.34 6.03 -2.82
CA TYR A 98 -6.67 5.74 -3.35
C TYR A 98 -7.82 6.36 -2.55
N CYS A 99 -7.54 7.18 -1.52
CA CYS A 99 -8.57 7.87 -0.75
C CYS A 99 -9.30 8.98 -1.53
N GLY A 100 -8.74 9.44 -2.66
CA GLY A 100 -9.29 10.53 -3.46
C GLY A 100 -8.76 11.94 -3.11
N CYS A 101 -7.71 12.04 -2.29
CA CYS A 101 -7.05 13.31 -1.94
C CYS A 101 -6.39 14.00 -3.13
N ASP A 102 -6.21 13.31 -4.25
CA ASP A 102 -5.68 13.86 -5.48
C ASP A 102 -6.63 14.86 -6.16
N LEU A 103 -7.94 14.68 -6.01
CA LEU A 103 -8.96 15.64 -6.47
C LEU A 103 -9.41 16.63 -5.40
N THR A 104 -9.39 16.23 -4.12
CA THR A 104 -9.89 17.07 -3.01
C THR A 104 -8.82 17.99 -2.43
N ASP A 105 -7.59 17.49 -2.26
CA ASP A 105 -6.49 18.22 -1.61
C ASP A 105 -5.27 18.42 -2.53
N CYS A 106 -5.41 18.09 -3.81
CA CYS A 106 -4.36 18.25 -4.83
C CYS A 106 -3.07 17.46 -4.53
N HIS A 107 -3.17 16.34 -3.80
CA HIS A 107 -2.03 15.47 -3.53
C HIS A 107 -1.57 14.74 -4.80
N GLY A 108 -0.26 14.69 -5.01
CA GLY A 108 0.37 14.06 -6.17
C GLY A 108 0.83 12.61 -5.90
N SER A 109 1.05 12.27 -4.64
CA SER A 109 1.50 10.96 -4.18
C SER A 109 0.97 10.66 -2.78
N LEU A 110 1.12 9.41 -2.34
CA LEU A 110 0.82 9.02 -0.96
C LEU A 110 1.70 9.77 0.06
N LEU A 111 2.91 10.21 -0.32
CA LEU A 111 3.79 10.94 0.59
C LEU A 111 3.19 12.31 0.96
N ASP A 112 2.49 12.95 0.03
CA ASP A 112 1.88 14.27 0.28
C ASP A 112 0.90 14.22 1.46
N CYS A 113 0.18 13.11 1.64
CA CYS A 113 -0.73 12.87 2.77
C CYS A 113 -0.06 12.93 4.14
N PHE A 114 1.25 12.67 4.20
CA PHE A 114 2.04 12.67 5.44
C PHE A 114 2.93 13.91 5.58
N THR A 115 2.96 14.77 4.57
CA THR A 115 3.56 16.12 4.64
C THR A 115 2.53 17.17 5.06
N SER A 116 1.24 16.79 5.05
CA SER A 116 0.12 17.50 5.65
C SER A 116 -0.50 16.69 6.79
N ASP A 117 -1.52 17.24 7.43
CA ASP A 117 -2.32 16.59 8.47
C ASP A 117 -3.40 15.64 7.91
N HIS A 118 -3.53 15.50 6.59
CA HIS A 118 -4.52 14.62 5.97
C HIS A 118 -4.43 13.17 6.47
N GLY A 119 -3.21 12.68 6.71
CA GLY A 119 -2.96 11.35 7.25
C GLY A 119 -3.52 11.11 8.66
N VAL A 120 -3.92 12.16 9.40
CA VAL A 120 -4.49 12.05 10.75
C VAL A 120 -5.84 11.33 10.74
N ASP A 121 -6.74 11.73 9.84
CA ASP A 121 -8.12 11.23 9.81
C ASP A 121 -8.41 10.26 8.66
N CYS A 122 -7.39 9.91 7.85
CA CYS A 122 -7.56 9.03 6.70
C CYS A 122 -6.97 7.63 6.91
N HIS A 123 -7.84 6.66 7.21
CA HIS A 123 -7.45 5.26 7.40
C HIS A 123 -6.82 4.62 6.15
N VAL A 124 -7.25 5.00 4.94
CA VAL A 124 -6.69 4.51 3.67
C VAL A 124 -5.22 4.93 3.54
N CYS A 125 -4.91 6.22 3.73
CA CYS A 125 -3.54 6.72 3.72
C CYS A 125 -2.65 5.95 4.70
N GLN A 126 -3.12 5.82 5.95
CA GLN A 126 -2.39 5.14 7.02
C GLN A 126 -2.10 3.68 6.66
N GLU A 127 -3.10 2.94 6.19
CA GLU A 127 -2.91 1.53 5.84
C GLU A 127 -2.02 1.33 4.61
N GLU A 128 -2.16 2.16 3.56
CA GLU A 128 -1.32 2.08 2.37
C GLU A 128 0.17 2.22 2.73
N ALA A 129 0.51 3.22 3.57
CA ALA A 129 1.88 3.43 4.05
C ALA A 129 2.38 2.28 4.91
N ILE A 130 1.56 1.78 5.85
CA ILE A 130 1.91 0.65 6.71
C ILE A 130 2.15 -0.63 5.88
N ILE A 131 1.32 -0.87 4.85
CA ILE A 131 1.48 -2.00 3.94
C ILE A 131 2.75 -1.84 3.09
N ALA A 132 3.01 -0.63 2.58
CA ALA A 132 4.22 -0.34 1.83
C ALA A 132 5.48 -0.66 2.64
N LEU A 133 5.57 -0.17 3.88
CA LEU A 133 6.70 -0.43 4.77
C LEU A 133 6.85 -1.94 5.03
N ARG A 134 5.76 -2.62 5.37
CA ARG A 134 5.79 -4.07 5.65
C ARG A 134 6.28 -4.87 4.44
N LEU A 135 5.93 -4.46 3.22
CA LEU A 135 6.38 -5.13 2.00
C LEU A 135 7.83 -4.80 1.68
N HIS A 136 8.24 -3.55 1.89
CA HIS A 136 9.63 -3.12 1.74
C HIS A 136 10.56 -3.88 2.70
N GLN A 137 10.20 -3.99 3.98
CA GLN A 137 10.92 -4.80 4.98
C GLN A 137 11.02 -6.29 4.62
N LYS A 138 10.10 -6.80 3.78
CA LYS A 138 10.15 -8.17 3.24
C LYS A 138 10.95 -8.28 1.94
N GLY A 139 11.71 -7.25 1.57
CA GLY A 139 12.52 -7.20 0.34
C GLY A 139 11.69 -7.21 -0.93
N LYS A 140 10.42 -6.78 -0.89
CA LYS A 140 9.59 -6.72 -2.11
C LYS A 140 9.97 -5.50 -2.94
N SER A 141 10.01 -5.70 -4.26
CA SER A 141 10.33 -4.62 -5.21
C SER A 141 9.23 -3.56 -5.24
N LEU A 142 9.59 -2.32 -5.63
CA LEU A 142 8.63 -1.23 -5.80
C LEU A 142 7.47 -1.60 -6.73
N ALA A 143 7.75 -2.29 -7.85
CA ALA A 143 6.71 -2.77 -8.77
C ALA A 143 5.71 -3.72 -8.09
N TYR A 144 6.19 -4.58 -7.17
CA TYR A 144 5.32 -5.45 -6.38
C TYR A 144 4.50 -4.65 -5.36
N ILE A 145 5.10 -3.66 -4.70
CA ILE A 145 4.42 -2.80 -3.73
C ILE A 145 3.28 -2.02 -4.41
N GLN A 146 3.58 -1.33 -5.52
CA GLN A 146 2.57 -0.65 -6.36
C GLN A 146 1.44 -1.60 -6.76
N LYS A 147 1.79 -2.79 -7.29
CA LYS A 147 0.78 -3.80 -7.66
C LYS A 147 -0.10 -4.23 -6.51
N LYS A 148 0.47 -4.38 -5.31
CA LYS A 148 -0.24 -4.88 -4.15
C LYS A 148 -1.20 -3.83 -3.59
N ILE A 149 -0.76 -2.57 -3.54
CA ILE A 149 -1.57 -1.43 -3.08
C ILE A 149 -2.68 -1.16 -4.09
N ASP A 150 -2.34 -0.97 -5.37
CA ASP A 150 -3.33 -0.68 -6.41
C ASP A 150 -4.43 -1.73 -6.45
N LYS A 151 -4.10 -3.02 -6.45
CA LYS A 151 -5.12 -4.08 -6.45
C LYS A 151 -5.97 -4.13 -5.18
N LYS A 152 -5.42 -3.67 -4.05
CA LYS A 152 -6.16 -3.64 -2.78
C LYS A 152 -7.16 -2.49 -2.80
N TYR A 153 -6.74 -1.31 -3.25
CA TYR A 153 -7.48 -0.07 -3.05
C TYR A 153 -8.11 0.54 -4.31
N GLU A 154 -7.87 0.01 -5.53
CA GLU A 154 -8.42 0.59 -6.77
C GLU A 154 -9.94 0.73 -6.78
N LYS A 155 -10.64 -0.10 -5.99
CA LYS A 155 -12.11 -0.06 -5.85
C LYS A 155 -12.60 0.89 -4.77
N GLU A 156 -11.71 1.37 -3.90
CA GLU A 156 -12.00 2.33 -2.84
C GLU A 156 -11.92 3.77 -3.34
N TYR A 157 -11.36 4.00 -4.54
CA TYR A 157 -11.34 5.30 -5.17
C TYR A 157 -12.77 5.84 -5.35
N PRO A 158 -13.11 6.99 -4.75
CA PRO A 158 -14.51 7.39 -4.60
C PRO A 158 -15.09 8.10 -5.83
N PHE A 159 -14.30 8.34 -6.88
CA PHE A 159 -14.72 9.11 -8.05
C PHE A 159 -14.84 8.25 -9.30
N GLU A 160 -15.90 8.50 -10.08
CA GLU A 160 -16.07 7.88 -11.41
C GLU A 160 -15.06 8.42 -12.43
N ILE A 161 -14.62 9.66 -12.24
CA ILE A 161 -13.68 10.35 -13.13
C ILE A 161 -12.26 10.13 -12.62
N GLU A 162 -11.40 9.55 -13.47
CA GLU A 162 -9.98 9.46 -13.18
C GLU A 162 -9.32 10.84 -13.23
N SER A 163 -8.64 11.21 -12.15
CA SER A 163 -7.85 12.44 -12.09
C SER A 163 -6.65 12.42 -13.03
N ASN A 164 -6.08 13.58 -13.29
CA ASN A 164 -4.81 13.68 -14.02
C ASN A 164 -3.65 13.03 -13.25
N THR A 165 -3.66 13.11 -11.91
CA THR A 165 -2.68 12.47 -11.04
C THR A 165 -2.74 10.94 -11.17
N LEU A 166 -3.93 10.36 -11.10
CA LEU A 166 -4.14 8.91 -11.24
C LEU A 166 -3.75 8.43 -12.64
N LYS A 167 -4.11 9.16 -13.69
CA LYS A 167 -3.69 8.86 -15.07
C LYS A 167 -2.18 8.87 -15.21
N LYS A 168 -1.52 9.90 -14.69
CA LYS A 168 -0.06 10.01 -14.69
C LYS A 168 0.58 8.85 -13.94
N TYR A 169 0.13 8.57 -12.72
CA TYR A 169 0.60 7.44 -11.92
C TYR A 169 0.47 6.11 -12.68
N LYS A 170 -0.70 5.82 -13.28
CA LYS A 170 -0.93 4.59 -14.06
C LYS A 170 0.01 4.45 -15.27
N ALA A 171 0.43 5.56 -15.88
CA ALA A 171 1.36 5.56 -17.01
C ALA A 171 2.84 5.40 -16.60
N GLU A 172 3.17 5.73 -15.36
CA GLU A 172 4.54 5.74 -14.83
C GLU A 172 4.84 4.55 -13.91
N ARG A 173 3.82 3.92 -13.32
CA ARG A 173 3.98 2.77 -12.42
C ARG A 173 4.70 1.61 -13.10
N LEU A 174 5.38 0.81 -12.29
CA LEU A 174 6.30 -0.25 -12.73
C LEU A 174 5.59 -1.60 -12.97
N TRP A 175 4.26 -1.64 -12.93
CA TRP A 175 3.48 -2.86 -13.09
C TRP A 175 2.27 -2.69 -14.03
N GLY A 176 1.97 -3.74 -14.79
CA GLY A 176 0.94 -3.71 -15.84
C GLY A 176 1.55 -3.35 -17.21
N SER A 177 1.36 -4.25 -18.18
CA SER A 177 1.60 -4.14 -19.63
C SER A 177 2.60 -3.09 -20.17
N LYS A 178 3.83 -3.57 -20.44
CA LYS A 178 4.89 -3.09 -21.36
C LYS A 178 5.24 -1.59 -21.38
N LYS A 179 6.34 -1.24 -20.70
CA LYS A 179 7.43 -0.51 -21.37
C LYS A 179 8.59 -1.50 -21.55
N THR A 180 8.84 -1.90 -22.79
CA THR A 180 10.14 -2.49 -23.15
C THR A 180 11.22 -1.45 -22.86
N SER A 181 12.38 -1.93 -22.41
CA SER A 181 13.50 -1.18 -21.86
C SER A 181 14.15 -0.12 -22.77
N GLU A 182 13.64 0.11 -24.00
CA GLU A 182 14.14 1.16 -24.90
C GLU A 182 13.69 2.59 -24.55
N SER A 183 12.49 2.79 -23.98
CA SER A 183 11.94 4.16 -23.82
C SER A 183 12.45 4.93 -22.60
N ALA A 184 13.22 4.31 -21.71
CA ALA A 184 13.72 4.94 -20.49
C ALA A 184 14.91 5.90 -20.72
N LYS A 185 15.57 5.87 -21.88
CA LYS A 185 16.75 6.72 -22.16
C LYS A 185 16.45 8.09 -22.79
N THR A 186 15.24 8.32 -23.32
CA THR A 186 14.94 9.55 -24.08
C THR A 186 14.14 10.59 -23.28
N ALA A 187 13.58 10.25 -22.12
CA ALA A 187 12.71 11.16 -21.37
C ALA A 187 13.43 12.14 -20.43
N ILE A 188 14.76 12.11 -20.34
CA ILE A 188 15.56 13.04 -19.51
C ILE A 188 15.91 14.32 -20.29
N ARG A 189 15.06 14.81 -21.20
CA ARG A 189 15.21 16.15 -21.81
C ARG A 189 13.88 16.73 -22.25
N LYS A 190 13.11 17.20 -21.26
CA LYS A 190 12.08 18.27 -21.31
C LYS A 190 10.87 17.82 -20.50
N HIS A 191 10.71 18.42 -19.33
CA HIS A 191 9.49 19.16 -19.01
C HIS A 191 9.78 20.06 -17.82
N ARG A 192 10.27 21.27 -18.14
CA ARG A 192 10.11 22.44 -17.29
C ARG A 192 8.69 22.96 -17.52
N ASP A 193 8.02 23.28 -16.42
CA ASP A 193 6.88 24.21 -16.33
C ASP A 193 5.57 23.82 -17.03
N LYS A 194 4.67 23.17 -16.26
CA LYS A 194 3.22 23.48 -16.26
C LYS A 194 2.59 22.95 -14.98
N LYS A 195 2.55 23.80 -13.96
CA LYS A 195 1.80 23.58 -12.72
C LYS A 195 0.31 23.78 -13.04
N ALA A 196 -0.36 22.71 -13.47
CA ALA A 196 -1.82 22.68 -13.43
C ALA A 196 -2.21 22.53 -11.96
N GLY A 197 -2.50 23.64 -11.29
CA GLY A 197 -3.02 23.62 -9.92
C GLY A 197 -4.42 23.01 -9.93
N CYS A 198 -4.64 21.94 -9.16
CA CYS A 198 -6.00 21.47 -8.87
C CYS A 198 -6.77 22.46 -7.98
N CYS A 199 -6.08 23.41 -7.35
CA CYS A 199 -6.66 24.56 -6.66
C CYS A 199 -6.44 25.85 -7.47
N GLY A 200 -7.21 26.01 -8.56
CA GLY A 200 -7.41 27.32 -9.18
C GLY A 200 -8.42 28.11 -8.36
N SER A 201 -7.96 29.12 -7.64
CA SER A 201 -8.82 30.14 -7.04
C SER A 201 -9.50 30.94 -8.15
N ASN A 202 -10.68 30.50 -8.61
CA ASN A 202 -11.60 31.38 -9.34
C ASN A 202 -12.44 32.12 -8.30
N SER A 203 -11.91 33.24 -7.82
CA SER A 203 -12.71 34.28 -7.19
C SER A 203 -13.33 35.14 -8.29
N GLU A 204 -14.52 34.80 -8.76
CA GLU A 204 -15.35 35.71 -9.57
C GLU A 204 -16.86 35.34 -9.47
N LYS A 205 -17.53 36.08 -8.58
CA LYS A 205 -18.95 36.49 -8.54
C LYS A 205 -20.04 35.42 -8.60
N ASP A 206 -20.54 35.05 -7.43
CA ASP A 206 -21.93 34.65 -7.25
C ASP A 206 -22.87 35.85 -7.50
N PRO A 207 -23.96 35.70 -8.28
CA PRO A 207 -25.04 36.69 -8.31
C PRO A 207 -25.80 36.66 -6.98
N ALA A 208 -26.11 37.86 -6.49
CA ALA A 208 -26.76 38.14 -5.22
C ALA A 208 -27.93 37.18 -4.91
N ALA A 209 -27.89 36.58 -3.71
CA ALA A 209 -29.04 35.97 -3.09
C ALA A 209 -30.13 37.04 -2.89
N GLU A 210 -31.30 36.81 -3.48
CA GLU A 210 -32.51 37.59 -3.19
C GLU A 210 -32.93 37.37 -1.72
N PRO A 211 -33.41 38.40 -1.01
CA PRO A 211 -33.81 38.28 0.38
C PRO A 211 -35.10 37.44 0.50
N VAL A 212 -35.01 36.35 1.27
CA VAL A 212 -36.15 35.58 1.74
C VAL A 212 -37.02 36.49 2.61
N LYS A 213 -38.25 36.76 2.19
CA LYS A 213 -39.27 37.44 3.01
C LYS A 213 -39.63 36.56 4.20
N GLU A 214 -39.45 37.08 5.40
CA GLU A 214 -40.09 36.58 6.63
C GLU A 214 -41.62 36.60 6.47
N PRO A 215 -42.33 35.51 6.83
CA PRO A 215 -43.76 35.61 7.04
C PRO A 215 -44.03 36.30 8.38
N ALA A 216 -44.74 37.43 8.30
CA ALA A 216 -45.23 38.17 9.45
C ALA A 216 -46.15 37.30 10.32
N ASP A 217 -45.89 37.34 11.62
CA ASP A 217 -46.86 37.05 12.68
C ASP A 217 -48.17 37.78 12.41
N ASN A 218 -49.30 37.07 12.55
CA ASN A 218 -50.55 37.72 12.92
C ASN A 218 -51.24 36.90 14.00
N SER A 219 -51.67 37.65 15.01
CA SER A 219 -52.41 37.27 16.21
C SER A 219 -53.80 36.71 15.94
#